data_AF-A0A1B1Q1G5-F1
#
_entry.id   AF-A0A1B1Q1G5-F1
#
_cell.length_a   1.000
_cell.length_b   1.000
_cell.length_c   1.000
_cell.angle_alpha   90.00
_cell.angle_beta   90.00
_cell.angle_gamma   90.00
#
_symmetry.space_group_name_H-M   'P 1'
#
loop_
_entity.id
_entity.type
_entity.pdbx_description
1 polymer ?
#
loop_
_entity_poly.entity_id
_entity_poly.type
_entity_poly.pdbx_seq_one_letter_code
_entity_poly.pdbx_strand_id
1 'polypeptide(L)'
;MRSSHATEQTGRNQRGSIMILFALMLPVLLGFFALTVDLARLYLLKVELQNAADAAALAGAQLYPDQGSCTAAQVSCTAAQDEARNVAGQNAVNGELIITTNVYVDCGSWSNASFSTASCDRAIRVTIKYEPVQFFFAPVLGIDDRDSLQAIAIAVNTGLSSSILVK
;
A
#
# COMPACT_ATOMS: atom_id res chain seq x y z
N MET A 1 73.49 -37.60 -16.51
CA MET A 1 72.06 -37.84 -16.77
C MET A 1 71.26 -37.02 -15.78
N ARG A 2 70.29 -36.23 -16.28
CA ARG A 2 69.68 -35.05 -15.64
C ARG A 2 68.45 -35.48 -14.81
N SER A 3 68.40 -35.18 -13.52
CA SER A 3 67.24 -35.46 -12.67
C SER A 3 66.11 -34.47 -12.95
N SER A 4 64.92 -34.99 -13.24
CA SER A 4 63.70 -34.21 -13.43
C SER A 4 63.00 -34.04 -12.09
N HIS A 5 63.00 -32.83 -11.55
CA HIS A 5 62.13 -32.47 -10.43
C HIS A 5 60.74 -32.13 -10.95
N ALA A 6 59.78 -33.02 -10.70
CA ALA A 6 58.36 -32.72 -10.90
C ALA A 6 57.91 -31.74 -9.81
N THR A 7 57.69 -30.49 -10.19
CA THR A 7 57.06 -29.49 -9.33
C THR A 7 55.55 -29.78 -9.30
N GLU A 8 55.08 -30.44 -8.24
CA GLU A 8 53.65 -30.51 -7.94
C GLU A 8 53.14 -29.09 -7.62
N GLN A 9 52.38 -28.51 -8.54
CA GLN A 9 51.67 -27.26 -8.32
C GLN A 9 50.48 -27.51 -7.37
N THR A 10 50.62 -27.05 -6.13
CA THR A 10 49.59 -27.08 -5.08
C THR A 10 48.48 -26.06 -5.33
N GLY A 11 47.61 -26.33 -6.30
CA GLY A 11 46.37 -25.55 -6.55
C GLY A 11 45.23 -25.76 -5.53
N ARG A 12 45.48 -26.47 -4.42
CA ARG A 12 44.44 -26.89 -3.46
C ARG A 12 44.13 -25.86 -2.36
N ASN A 13 45.01 -24.88 -2.10
CA ASN A 13 44.82 -23.95 -0.99
C ASN A 13 43.89 -22.76 -1.31
N GLN A 14 43.75 -22.35 -2.57
CA GLN A 14 42.89 -21.19 -2.91
C GLN A 14 41.39 -21.52 -2.90
N ARG A 15 41.01 -22.78 -3.17
CA ARG A 15 39.60 -23.22 -3.17
C ARG A 15 38.98 -23.23 -1.77
N GLY A 16 39.78 -23.49 -0.73
CA GLY A 16 39.31 -23.52 0.66
C GLY A 16 38.93 -22.14 1.20
N SER A 17 39.75 -21.11 0.94
CA SER A 17 39.47 -19.74 1.40
C SER A 17 38.23 -19.13 0.75
N ILE A 18 37.97 -19.45 -0.52
CA ILE A 18 36.77 -18.99 -1.24
C ILE A 18 35.50 -19.57 -0.60
N MET A 19 35.52 -20.84 -0.20
CA MET A 19 34.37 -21.49 0.47
C MET A 19 34.04 -20.81 1.81
N ILE A 20 35.05 -20.42 2.59
CA ILE A 20 34.86 -19.73 3.87
C ILE A 20 34.25 -18.35 3.64
N LEU A 21 34.79 -17.57 2.70
CA LEU A 21 34.25 -16.25 2.38
C LEU A 21 32.81 -16.33 1.86
N PHE A 22 32.53 -17.32 1.01
CA PHE A 22 31.19 -17.58 0.50
C PHE A 22 30.20 -17.94 1.62
N ALA A 23 30.59 -18.83 2.55
CA ALA A 23 29.76 -19.19 3.68
C ALA A 23 29.44 -18.01 4.60
N LEU A 24 30.36 -17.04 4.74
CA LEU A 24 30.13 -15.81 5.51
C LEU A 24 29.26 -14.79 4.77
N MET A 25 29.38 -14.70 3.44
CA MET A 25 28.59 -13.77 2.61
C MET A 25 27.17 -14.26 2.35
N LEU A 26 26.94 -15.58 2.34
CA LEU A 26 25.64 -16.15 1.99
C LEU A 26 24.49 -15.66 2.92
N PRO A 27 24.64 -15.62 4.25
CA PRO A 27 23.62 -15.03 5.13
C PRO A 27 23.35 -13.55 4.84
N VAL A 28 24.38 -12.78 4.49
CA VAL A 28 24.25 -11.35 4.16
C VAL A 28 23.42 -11.17 2.88
N LEU A 29 23.72 -11.96 1.84
CA LEU A 29 22.97 -11.94 0.59
C LEU A 29 21.51 -12.38 0.79
N LEU A 30 21.27 -13.40 1.61
CA LEU A 30 19.92 -13.83 1.97
C LEU A 30 19.16 -12.76 2.76
N GLY A 31 19.83 -12.03 3.64
CA GLY A 31 19.24 -10.89 4.36
C GLY A 31 18.77 -9.77 3.42
N PHE A 32 19.58 -9.42 2.41
CA PHE A 32 19.16 -8.45 1.40
C PHE A 32 18.01 -8.95 0.53
N PHE A 33 18.01 -10.23 0.17
CA PHE A 33 16.91 -10.84 -0.58
C PHE A 33 15.60 -10.80 0.22
N ALA A 34 15.64 -11.21 1.49
CA ALA A 34 14.52 -11.16 2.42
C ALA A 34 13.91 -9.75 2.51
N LEU A 35 14.74 -8.73 2.74
CA LEU A 35 14.31 -7.33 2.81
C LEU A 35 13.65 -6.88 1.50
N THR A 36 14.23 -7.26 0.36
CA THR A 36 13.69 -6.89 -0.96
C THR A 36 12.30 -7.46 -1.18
N VAL A 37 12.06 -8.72 -0.78
CA VAL A 37 10.75 -9.38 -0.93
C VAL A 37 9.69 -8.70 -0.06
N ASP A 38 9.99 -8.41 1.20
CA ASP A 38 9.04 -7.72 2.09
C ASP A 38 8.73 -6.30 1.60
N LEU A 39 9.73 -5.57 1.12
CA LEU A 39 9.55 -4.23 0.57
C LEU A 39 8.70 -4.26 -0.72
N ALA A 40 8.95 -5.23 -1.60
CA ALA A 40 8.16 -5.41 -2.81
C ALA A 40 6.68 -5.68 -2.49
N ARG A 41 6.41 -6.54 -1.50
CA ARG A 41 5.04 -6.81 -1.05
C ARG A 41 4.38 -5.56 -0.49
N LEU A 42 5.05 -4.85 0.42
CA LEU A 42 4.52 -3.62 1.03
C LEU A 42 4.19 -2.55 -0.03
N TYR A 43 5.05 -2.43 -1.05
CA TYR A 43 4.79 -1.52 -2.16
C TYR A 43 3.56 -1.92 -2.97
N LEU A 44 3.41 -3.20 -3.31
CA LEU A 44 2.23 -3.71 -4.02
C LEU A 44 0.94 -3.47 -3.23
N LEU A 45 0.94 -3.81 -1.93
CA LEU A 45 -0.20 -3.55 -1.05
C LEU A 45 -0.60 -2.08 -1.05
N LYS A 46 0.39 -1.17 -0.99
CA LYS A 46 0.14 0.28 -0.99
C LYS A 46 -0.51 0.72 -2.31
N VAL A 47 -0.04 0.22 -3.44
CA VAL A 47 -0.60 0.56 -4.76
C VAL A 47 -2.03 0.04 -4.89
N GLU A 48 -2.29 -1.20 -4.48
CA GLU A 48 -3.62 -1.80 -4.52
C GLU A 48 -4.61 -1.04 -3.62
N LEU A 49 -4.21 -0.72 -2.39
CA LEU A 49 -5.02 0.06 -1.46
C LEU A 49 -5.32 1.46 -2.00
N GLN A 50 -4.32 2.12 -2.58
CA GLN A 50 -4.53 3.46 -3.14
C GLN A 50 -5.48 3.43 -4.33
N ASN A 51 -5.34 2.44 -5.22
CA ASN A 51 -6.25 2.27 -6.35
C ASN A 51 -7.69 2.04 -5.89
N ALA A 52 -7.88 1.23 -4.84
CA ALA A 52 -9.20 0.99 -4.25
C ALA A 52 -9.78 2.26 -3.60
N ALA A 53 -8.96 3.01 -2.85
CA ALA A 53 -9.37 4.27 -2.23
C ALA A 53 -9.75 5.31 -3.29
N ASP A 54 -8.95 5.45 -4.34
CA ASP A 54 -9.16 6.35 -5.47
C ASP A 54 -10.49 6.03 -6.18
N ALA A 55 -10.73 4.75 -6.48
CA ALA A 55 -11.97 4.29 -7.11
C ALA A 55 -13.20 4.56 -6.23
N ALA A 56 -13.10 4.24 -4.93
CA ALA A 56 -14.16 4.48 -3.96
C ALA A 56 -14.48 5.96 -3.79
N ALA A 57 -13.45 6.82 -3.71
CA ALA A 57 -13.62 8.26 -3.58
C ALA A 57 -14.30 8.84 -4.83
N LEU A 58 -13.89 8.41 -6.02
CA LEU A 58 -14.50 8.86 -7.27
C LEU A 58 -15.97 8.44 -7.37
N ALA A 59 -16.29 7.20 -7.03
CA ALA A 59 -17.66 6.68 -7.05
C ALA A 59 -18.56 7.42 -6.06
N GLY A 60 -18.10 7.62 -4.82
CA GLY A 60 -18.84 8.41 -3.85
C GLY A 60 -19.04 9.86 -4.34
N ALA A 61 -18.00 10.50 -4.87
CA ALA A 61 -18.10 11.90 -5.31
C ALA A 61 -19.17 12.09 -6.41
N GLN A 62 -19.36 11.11 -7.30
CA GLN A 62 -20.42 11.17 -8.30
C GLN A 62 -21.83 11.29 -7.69
N LEU A 63 -22.05 10.69 -6.52
CA LEU A 63 -23.32 10.74 -5.79
C LEU A 63 -23.40 11.89 -4.78
N TYR A 64 -22.37 12.74 -4.72
CA TYR A 64 -22.31 13.86 -3.79
C TYR A 64 -22.20 15.21 -4.52
N PRO A 65 -23.27 15.66 -5.19
CA PRO A 65 -23.30 16.93 -5.88
C PRO A 65 -23.47 18.10 -4.91
N ASP A 66 -23.33 19.33 -5.43
CA ASP A 66 -23.74 20.52 -4.70
C ASP A 66 -25.25 20.53 -4.49
N GLN A 67 -25.67 20.57 -3.23
CA GLN A 67 -27.08 20.58 -2.85
C GLN A 67 -27.57 21.97 -2.41
N GLY A 68 -26.69 22.99 -2.42
CA GLY A 68 -27.01 24.35 -1.97
C GLY A 68 -27.40 24.51 -0.49
N SER A 69 -27.53 23.40 0.25
CA SER A 69 -27.82 23.36 1.68
C SER A 69 -27.23 22.10 2.33
N CYS A 70 -26.80 22.22 3.59
CA CYS A 70 -26.19 21.12 4.33
C CYS A 70 -27.17 19.94 4.58
N THR A 71 -28.45 20.23 4.79
CA THR A 71 -29.45 19.19 5.06
C THR A 71 -29.67 18.28 3.86
N ALA A 72 -29.75 18.82 2.65
CA ALA A 72 -29.86 18.04 1.43
C ALA A 72 -28.54 17.32 1.07
N ALA A 73 -27.40 17.97 1.35
CA ALA A 73 -26.09 17.33 1.23
C ALA A 73 -25.98 16.10 2.14
N GLN A 74 -26.50 16.14 3.37
CA GLN A 74 -26.37 15.01 4.30
C GLN A 74 -27.08 13.73 3.80
N VAL A 75 -28.22 13.86 3.10
CA VAL A 75 -28.90 12.71 2.46
C VAL A 75 -28.04 12.13 1.33
N SER A 76 -27.46 13.00 0.50
CA SER A 76 -26.55 12.59 -0.58
C SER A 76 -25.26 11.99 -0.04
N CYS A 77 -24.78 12.45 1.11
CA CYS A 77 -23.61 11.92 1.78
C CYS A 77 -23.80 10.46 2.18
N THR A 78 -24.93 10.09 2.77
CA THR A 78 -25.19 8.68 3.13
C THR A 78 -25.13 7.77 1.89
N ALA A 79 -25.81 8.16 0.80
CA ALA A 79 -25.77 7.41 -0.45
C ALA A 79 -24.35 7.32 -1.04
N ALA A 80 -23.59 8.42 -0.98
CA ALA A 80 -22.22 8.45 -1.44
C ALA A 80 -21.26 7.62 -0.58
N GLN A 81 -21.47 7.58 0.74
CA GLN A 81 -20.73 6.72 1.65
C GLN A 81 -20.98 5.24 1.36
N ASP A 82 -22.25 4.87 1.14
CA ASP A 82 -22.62 3.50 0.84
C ASP A 82 -22.04 3.05 -0.50
N GLU A 83 -22.07 3.90 -1.52
CA GLU A 83 -21.46 3.59 -2.82
C GLU A 83 -19.94 3.52 -2.74
N ALA A 84 -19.29 4.45 -2.03
CA ALA A 84 -17.84 4.39 -1.82
C ALA A 84 -17.43 3.10 -1.10
N ARG A 85 -18.18 2.66 -0.08
CA ARG A 85 -17.94 1.38 0.60
C ARG A 85 -18.19 0.18 -0.31
N ASN A 86 -19.23 0.21 -1.15
CA ASN A 86 -19.53 -0.84 -2.10
C ASN A 86 -18.38 -1.00 -3.12
N VAL A 87 -17.96 0.09 -3.76
CA VAL A 87 -16.84 0.07 -4.71
C VAL A 87 -15.55 -0.35 -4.02
N ALA A 88 -15.25 0.15 -2.81
CA ALA A 88 -14.09 -0.31 -2.05
C ALA A 88 -14.15 -1.83 -1.81
N GLY A 89 -15.30 -2.36 -1.38
CA GLY A 89 -15.48 -3.79 -1.10
C GLY A 89 -15.42 -4.71 -2.32
N GLN A 90 -15.56 -4.17 -3.54
CA GLN A 90 -15.35 -4.90 -4.79
C GLN A 90 -13.88 -4.96 -5.22
N ASN A 91 -13.01 -4.15 -4.61
CA ASN A 91 -11.58 -4.20 -4.87
C ASN A 91 -10.91 -5.27 -4.01
N ALA A 92 -9.84 -5.85 -4.55
CA ALA A 92 -9.02 -6.84 -3.86
C ALA A 92 -7.65 -6.25 -3.53
N VAL A 93 -7.14 -6.59 -2.34
CA VAL A 93 -5.79 -6.27 -1.87
C VAL A 93 -5.15 -7.59 -1.45
N ASN A 94 -3.98 -7.90 -2.00
CA ASN A 94 -3.31 -9.18 -1.82
C ASN A 94 -4.18 -10.38 -2.23
N GLY A 95 -5.07 -10.20 -3.21
CA GLY A 95 -5.99 -11.24 -3.68
C GLY A 95 -7.22 -11.49 -2.79
N GLU A 96 -7.40 -10.73 -1.71
CA GLU A 96 -8.58 -10.80 -0.83
C GLU A 96 -9.43 -9.54 -0.97
N LEU A 97 -10.75 -9.67 -0.88
CA LEU A 97 -11.64 -8.52 -0.97
C LEU A 97 -11.49 -7.60 0.24
N ILE A 98 -11.62 -6.30 0.03
CA ILE A 98 -11.56 -5.33 1.12
C ILE A 98 -12.80 -5.48 2.02
N ILE A 99 -12.55 -5.67 3.31
CA ILE A 99 -13.62 -5.68 4.32
C ILE A 99 -14.11 -4.24 4.52
N THR A 100 -15.39 -3.99 4.23
CA THR A 100 -15.98 -2.65 4.27
C THR A 100 -15.95 -1.99 5.65
N THR A 101 -15.78 -2.75 6.73
CA THR A 101 -15.58 -2.21 8.09
C THR A 101 -14.29 -1.42 8.25
N ASN A 102 -13.31 -1.67 7.38
CA ASN A 102 -12.03 -0.95 7.37
C ASN A 102 -12.04 0.25 6.41
N VAL A 103 -13.21 0.58 5.84
CA VAL A 103 -13.41 1.70 4.91
C VAL A 103 -14.16 2.82 5.63
N TYR A 104 -13.44 3.89 5.93
CA TYR A 104 -13.97 5.09 6.54
C TYR A 104 -14.21 6.13 5.45
N VAL A 105 -15.43 6.67 5.39
CA VAL A 105 -15.84 7.63 4.36
C VAL A 105 -16.41 8.86 5.03
N ASP A 106 -15.76 10.00 4.81
CA ASP A 106 -16.20 11.29 5.30
C ASP A 106 -16.68 12.15 4.13
N CYS A 107 -17.80 12.83 4.30
CA CYS A 107 -18.24 13.89 3.39
C CYS A 107 -17.89 15.24 3.99
N GLY A 108 -17.53 16.20 3.16
CA GLY A 108 -17.02 17.48 3.63
C GLY A 108 -16.69 18.43 2.51
N SER A 109 -15.95 19.49 2.81
CA SER A 109 -15.39 20.38 1.79
C SER A 109 -13.90 20.16 1.62
N TRP A 110 -13.40 20.43 0.41
CA TRP A 110 -11.99 20.56 0.13
C TRP A 110 -11.65 22.01 -0.22
N SER A 111 -10.82 22.65 0.60
CA SER A 111 -10.35 24.02 0.35
C SER A 111 -8.96 24.20 0.92
N ASN A 112 -8.12 25.04 0.31
CA ASN A 112 -6.76 25.33 0.79
C ASN A 112 -5.94 24.05 1.10
N ALA A 113 -6.01 23.07 0.19
CA ALA A 113 -5.37 21.75 0.34
C ALA A 113 -5.73 21.00 1.63
N SER A 114 -6.92 21.29 2.19
CA SER A 114 -7.38 20.75 3.46
C SER A 114 -8.82 20.25 3.35
N PHE A 115 -9.07 19.09 3.96
CA PHE A 115 -10.41 18.51 4.08
C PHE A 115 -11.06 18.92 5.39
N SER A 116 -12.34 19.30 5.35
CA SER A 116 -13.12 19.68 6.52
C SER A 116 -14.49 19.00 6.49
N THR A 117 -14.88 18.37 7.60
CA THR A 117 -16.23 17.81 7.80
C THR A 117 -17.22 18.84 8.36
N ALA A 118 -16.77 20.05 8.69
CA ALA A 118 -17.62 21.10 9.26
C ALA A 118 -18.54 21.78 8.24
N SER A 119 -18.32 21.51 6.95
CA SER A 119 -19.04 22.07 5.81
C SER A 119 -19.52 20.93 4.92
N CYS A 120 -20.75 21.04 4.43
CA CYS A 120 -21.32 20.07 3.50
C CYS A 120 -21.19 20.61 2.07
N ASP A 121 -19.96 20.54 1.56
CA ASP A 121 -19.65 20.88 0.18
C ASP A 121 -19.34 19.58 -0.58
N ARG A 122 -19.16 19.62 -1.88
CA ARG A 122 -19.11 18.47 -2.79
C ARG A 122 -17.83 17.61 -2.73
N ALA A 123 -17.23 17.39 -1.55
CA ALA A 123 -16.01 16.60 -1.37
C ALA A 123 -16.21 15.33 -0.53
N ILE A 124 -15.52 14.26 -0.89
CA ILE A 124 -15.48 12.99 -0.15
C ILE A 124 -14.03 12.59 0.11
N ARG A 125 -13.78 12.15 1.33
CA ARG A 125 -12.53 11.52 1.75
C ARG A 125 -12.79 10.06 2.08
N VAL A 126 -12.09 9.15 1.40
CA VAL A 126 -12.09 7.72 1.70
C VAL A 126 -10.76 7.37 2.35
N THR A 127 -10.82 6.65 3.46
CA THR A 127 -9.66 6.07 4.14
C THR A 127 -9.87 4.57 4.24
N ILE A 128 -8.97 3.78 3.64
CA ILE A 128 -8.99 2.33 3.74
C ILE A 128 -7.84 1.90 4.64
N LYS A 129 -8.14 1.12 5.67
CA LYS A 129 -7.13 0.52 6.54
C LYS A 129 -6.92 -0.95 6.21
N TYR A 130 -5.67 -1.38 6.19
CA TYR A 130 -5.27 -2.77 5.96
C TYR A 130 -4.41 -3.23 7.13
N GLU A 131 -4.98 -4.13 7.93
CA GLU A 131 -4.40 -4.67 9.16
C GLU A 131 -4.83 -6.14 9.32
N PRO A 132 -3.92 -7.05 9.70
CA PRO A 132 -2.47 -6.87 9.82
C PRO A 132 -1.75 -6.94 8.47
N VAL A 133 -0.62 -6.22 8.34
CA VAL A 133 0.30 -6.42 7.21
C VAL A 133 1.14 -7.66 7.50
N GLN A 134 0.97 -8.71 6.69
CA GLN A 134 1.80 -9.90 6.81
C GLN A 134 3.17 -9.66 6.18
N PHE A 135 4.22 -9.76 6.97
CA PHE A 135 5.59 -9.80 6.45
C PHE A 135 6.09 -11.24 6.38
N PHE A 136 6.96 -11.56 5.41
CA PHE A 136 7.56 -12.89 5.30
C PHE A 136 8.82 -13.01 6.14
N PHE A 137 9.70 -12.00 6.10
CA PHE A 137 11.01 -12.07 6.73
C PHE A 137 11.22 -11.01 7.82
N ALA A 138 10.47 -9.91 7.82
CA ALA A 138 10.54 -8.86 8.85
C ALA A 138 10.40 -9.39 10.29
N PRO A 139 9.57 -10.43 10.59
CA PRO A 139 9.49 -11.00 11.94
C PRO A 139 10.81 -11.60 12.44
N VAL A 140 11.70 -12.04 11.54
CA VAL A 140 13.04 -12.55 11.90
C VAL A 140 13.92 -11.46 12.51
N LEU A 141 13.66 -10.20 12.17
CA LEU A 141 14.34 -9.02 12.72
C LEU A 141 13.61 -8.41 13.92
N GLY A 142 12.54 -9.05 14.41
CA GLY A 142 11.70 -8.55 15.50
C GLY A 142 10.73 -7.44 15.09
N ILE A 143 10.43 -7.33 13.78
CA ILE A 143 9.37 -6.45 13.27
C ILE A 143 8.11 -7.29 13.13
N ASP A 144 7.14 -7.09 14.03
CA ASP A 144 5.89 -7.85 14.05
C ASP A 144 4.84 -7.27 13.09
N ASP A 145 3.90 -8.11 12.66
CA ASP A 145 2.77 -7.79 11.75
C ASP A 145 1.73 -6.80 12.33
N ARG A 146 2.06 -6.08 13.42
CA ARG A 146 1.15 -5.14 14.10
C ARG A 146 1.03 -3.78 13.41
N ASP A 147 1.80 -3.57 12.35
CA ASP A 147 1.76 -2.34 11.58
C ASP A 147 0.50 -2.28 10.71
N SER A 148 -0.15 -1.12 10.72
CA SER A 148 -1.28 -0.79 9.87
C SER A 148 -0.84 -0.06 8.62
N LEU A 149 -1.30 -0.50 7.45
CA LEU A 149 -1.16 0.25 6.22
C LEU A 149 -2.47 0.99 5.93
N GLN A 150 -2.39 2.23 5.50
CA GLN A 150 -3.57 3.04 5.19
C GLN A 150 -3.38 3.75 3.85
N ALA A 151 -4.47 3.85 3.10
CA ALA A 151 -4.56 4.66 1.88
C ALA A 151 -5.68 5.68 2.04
N ILE A 152 -5.42 6.90 1.59
CA ILE A 152 -6.37 8.01 1.66
C ILE A 152 -6.55 8.57 0.25
N ALA A 153 -7.80 8.72 -0.15
CA ALA A 153 -8.16 9.39 -1.40
C ALA A 153 -9.22 10.45 -1.13
N ILE A 154 -9.08 11.59 -1.80
CA ILE A 154 -10.05 12.67 -1.72
C ILE A 154 -10.52 13.00 -3.13
N ALA A 155 -11.83 12.99 -3.33
CA ALA A 155 -12.45 13.35 -4.59
C ALA A 155 -13.48 14.46 -4.40
N VAL A 156 -13.60 15.32 -5.40
CA VAL A 156 -14.55 16.42 -5.43
C VAL A 156 -15.37 16.34 -6.70
N ASN A 157 -16.69 16.48 -6.58
CA ASN A 157 -17.59 16.62 -7.72
C ASN A 157 -17.57 18.07 -8.17
N THR A 158 -17.48 18.38 -9.46
CA THR A 158 -17.49 19.79 -9.95
C THR A 158 -18.74 20.13 -10.76
N GLY A 159 -19.75 19.26 -10.76
CA GLY A 159 -20.99 19.40 -11.53
C GLY A 159 -20.87 18.93 -12.99
N LEU A 160 -19.66 18.86 -13.55
CA LEU A 160 -19.39 18.32 -14.89
C LEU A 160 -18.50 17.06 -14.88
N SER A 161 -17.69 16.88 -13.84
CA SER A 161 -16.82 15.71 -13.64
C SER A 161 -16.39 15.59 -12.17
N SER A 162 -16.04 14.38 -11.74
CA SER A 162 -15.43 14.12 -10.43
C SER A 162 -13.92 13.90 -10.59
N SER A 163 -13.11 14.51 -9.72
CA SER A 163 -11.64 14.45 -9.80
C SER A 163 -10.98 14.15 -8.45
N ILE A 164 -9.92 13.34 -8.47
CA ILE A 164 -9.09 13.04 -7.29
C ILE A 164 -8.11 14.19 -7.04
N LEU A 165 -7.99 14.64 -5.79
CA LEU A 165 -7.16 15.78 -5.39
C LEU A 165 -5.94 15.38 -4.56
N VAL A 166 -5.96 14.23 -3.90
CA VAL A 166 -4.86 13.72 -3.06
C VAL A 166 -4.75 12.20 -3.21
N LYS A 167 -3.49 11.72 -3.32
CA LYS A 167 -3.07 10.32 -3.29
C LYS A 167 -2.09 10.11 -2.13
#